data_AF-A0A224XKZ5-F1
#
_entry.id   AF-A0A224XKZ5-F1
#
_cell.length_a   1.000
_cell.length_b   1.000
_cell.length_c   1.000
_cell.angle_alpha   90.00
_cell.angle_beta   90.00
_cell.angle_gamma   90.00
#
_symmetry.space_group_name_H-M   'P 1'
#
loop_
_entity.id
_entity.type
_entity.pdbx_description
1 polymer ?
#
loop_
_entity_poly.entity_id
_entity_poly.type
_entity_poly.pdbx_seq_one_letter_code
_entity_poly.pdbx_strand_id
1 'polypeptide(L)'
;QILQFLKILKRNMTTRPIMKETLKFKTNWPPYTRPDITCHGDSGEGKALLLGVYSPPVLEDLKATIFTRTALKYDKLACDKLSENLHAAGAVPRLGEVRLFYNLEPTFPIVAVAGMGNPSYGYNKTEQRDELKEAVRVAVGSAARAVQDLNVTRIYLESFGNTEAAAEGAVLSLWVYQDLKSKTTKMRIPYIGLYDDADWIGWHIGLEKASAQNLARHLTETPSNLMTPINFALSAVEALSKTGVSIHVKVREWAKENGMNGFLAASRGSGEDPVFLELLYNGCDPCEKPIVLIGKGVTFDAGGLCLKNRDAMAYMRGDMAGAATIVATMRAITSMKLPMNVRGLLPLCENMPGATASKPGDIIKAMNGITILIDNTDHEGVLVMADALSYSTKYDPKFILDIGTLTPDMQHILAQSATGVFTNDDHLWTSMKNASIHTGDRVWRLPLWRIYDQQIKPAHVSCDLTNAPEGGNGFSCATAAFLRHFIYHYKWMHMDSYGVMLEHGETPYLRAGMSGRPTRTLVEFLAQISCRPTHDIKGGVCFPPEIARATEDETKKK
;
A
#
# COMPACT_ATOMS: atom_id res chain seq x y z
N GLN A 1 3.35 32.20 -1.81
CA GLN A 1 3.00 30.76 -1.95
C GLN A 1 2.07 30.49 -3.14
N ILE A 2 0.80 30.92 -3.14
CA ILE A 2 -0.15 30.65 -4.26
C ILE A 2 0.39 31.14 -5.62
N LEU A 3 0.84 32.40 -5.71
CA LEU A 3 1.42 32.98 -6.94
C LEU A 3 2.61 32.17 -7.48
N GLN A 4 3.39 31.55 -6.59
CA GLN A 4 4.56 30.78 -6.96
C GLN A 4 4.20 29.38 -7.41
N PHE A 5 3.28 28.72 -6.70
CA PHE A 5 2.69 27.47 -7.15
C PHE A 5 2.04 27.62 -8.53
N LEU A 6 1.35 28.74 -8.79
CA LEU A 6 0.81 29.07 -10.11
C LEU A 6 1.88 29.28 -11.18
N LYS A 7 3.04 29.86 -10.85
CA LYS A 7 4.18 29.97 -11.78
C LYS A 7 4.76 28.60 -12.14
N ILE A 8 4.93 27.74 -11.14
CA ILE A 8 5.38 26.35 -11.30
C ILE A 8 4.40 25.57 -12.19
N LEU A 9 3.09 25.67 -11.90
CA LEU A 9 2.04 25.06 -12.71
C LEU A 9 2.05 25.57 -14.16
N LYS A 10 2.22 26.87 -14.38
CA LYS A 10 2.33 27.43 -15.73
C LYS A 10 3.53 26.86 -16.49
N ARG A 11 4.70 26.74 -15.85
CA ARG A 11 5.91 26.14 -16.44
C ARG A 11 5.69 24.68 -16.85
N ASN A 12 5.01 23.90 -16.01
CA ASN A 12 4.77 22.46 -16.24
C ASN A 12 3.61 22.19 -17.21
N MET A 13 2.60 23.07 -17.29
CA MET A 13 1.49 22.93 -18.24
C MET A 13 1.88 23.24 -19.69
N THR A 14 2.87 24.11 -19.92
CA THR A 14 3.34 24.44 -21.27
C THR A 14 4.17 23.33 -21.94
N THR A 15 4.63 22.32 -21.20
CA THR A 15 5.64 21.36 -21.69
C THR A 15 5.12 19.95 -21.99
N ARG A 16 3.89 19.53 -21.61
CA ARG A 16 3.48 18.11 -21.73
C ARG A 16 1.98 17.86 -22.02
N PRO A 17 1.56 17.66 -23.28
CA PRO A 17 0.17 17.37 -23.66
C PRO A 17 -0.33 15.96 -23.26
N ILE A 18 0.57 14.99 -23.06
CA ILE A 18 0.25 13.60 -22.68
C ILE A 18 -0.41 13.51 -21.28
N MET A 19 -0.24 14.54 -20.45
CA MET A 19 -0.56 14.54 -19.01
C MET A 19 -2.06 14.69 -18.69
N LYS A 20 -2.84 15.36 -19.55
CA LYS A 20 -4.28 15.66 -19.28
C LYS A 20 -5.18 14.41 -19.28
N GLU A 21 -4.77 13.34 -19.95
CA GLU A 21 -5.49 12.06 -19.93
C GLU A 21 -4.99 11.10 -18.85
N THR A 22 -3.72 11.20 -18.41
CA THR A 22 -3.08 10.27 -17.47
C THR A 22 -3.36 10.57 -16.01
N LEU A 23 -3.47 11.86 -15.63
CA LEU A 23 -3.72 12.24 -14.23
C LEU A 23 -5.12 11.90 -13.75
N LYS A 24 -6.09 11.67 -14.65
CA LYS A 24 -7.44 11.27 -14.25
C LYS A 24 -7.36 9.92 -13.54
N PHE A 25 -7.40 9.94 -12.21
CA PHE A 25 -7.73 8.76 -11.45
C PHE A 25 -9.13 8.38 -11.90
N LYS A 26 -9.22 7.33 -12.72
CA LYS A 26 -10.47 6.60 -12.85
C LYS A 26 -10.67 5.88 -11.52
N THR A 27 -11.08 6.65 -10.52
CA THR A 27 -11.75 6.18 -9.30
C THR A 27 -13.12 5.59 -9.60
N ASN A 28 -13.50 5.50 -10.89
CA ASN A 28 -14.67 4.81 -11.36
C ASN A 28 -14.48 3.29 -11.22
N TRP A 29 -14.34 2.81 -9.99
CA TRP A 29 -15.17 1.68 -9.62
C TRP A 29 -16.61 2.16 -9.80
N PRO A 30 -17.45 1.48 -10.59
CA PRO A 30 -18.78 2.00 -10.86
C PRO A 30 -19.54 2.16 -9.54
N PRO A 31 -20.34 3.23 -9.39
CA PRO A 31 -21.28 3.34 -8.27
C PRO A 31 -22.14 2.09 -8.22
N TYR A 32 -22.57 1.70 -7.01
CA TYR A 32 -23.53 0.61 -6.76
C TYR A 32 -24.60 0.52 -7.86
N THR A 33 -24.39 -0.34 -8.86
CA THR A 33 -25.44 -0.74 -9.79
C THR A 33 -26.07 -1.98 -9.20
N ARG A 34 -27.39 -1.92 -8.97
CA ARG A 34 -28.18 -3.09 -8.61
C ARG A 34 -27.85 -4.23 -9.58
N PRO A 35 -27.77 -5.49 -9.13
CA PRO A 35 -27.56 -6.59 -10.04
C PRO A 35 -28.75 -6.63 -11.00
N ASP A 36 -28.52 -6.28 -12.27
CA ASP A 36 -29.46 -6.54 -13.36
C ASP A 36 -29.52 -8.05 -13.56
N ILE A 37 -30.30 -8.71 -12.71
CA ILE A 37 -30.73 -10.10 -12.89
C ILE A 37 -31.89 -10.05 -13.89
N THR A 38 -31.56 -9.89 -15.17
CA THR A 38 -32.54 -10.17 -16.23
C THR A 38 -32.62 -11.68 -16.42
N CYS A 39 -33.83 -12.25 -16.43
CA CYS A 39 -34.10 -13.68 -16.60
C CYS A 39 -33.70 -14.24 -17.98
N HIS A 40 -33.17 -13.40 -18.87
CA HIS A 40 -32.52 -13.80 -20.10
C HIS A 40 -31.06 -13.37 -20.01
N GLY A 41 -30.18 -14.33 -19.76
CA GLY A 41 -28.73 -14.12 -19.80
C GLY A 41 -28.30 -13.93 -21.25
N ASP A 42 -28.14 -12.68 -21.66
CA ASP A 42 -27.49 -12.41 -22.94
C ASP A 42 -26.01 -12.79 -22.82
N SER A 43 -25.61 -13.83 -23.55
CA SER A 43 -24.26 -14.40 -23.56
C SER A 43 -23.17 -13.46 -24.10
N GLY A 44 -23.53 -12.25 -24.52
CA GLY A 44 -22.63 -11.28 -25.14
C GLY A 44 -21.68 -10.54 -24.19
N GLU A 45 -21.98 -10.47 -22.89
CA GLU A 45 -21.19 -9.65 -21.96
C GLU A 45 -20.06 -10.42 -21.25
N GLY A 46 -20.00 -11.75 -21.31
CA GLY A 46 -18.95 -12.54 -20.64
C GLY A 46 -18.95 -12.37 -19.11
N LYS A 47 -19.79 -13.16 -18.43
CA LYS A 47 -19.87 -13.24 -16.96
C LYS A 47 -19.13 -14.48 -16.45
N ALA A 48 -18.36 -14.34 -15.38
CA ALA A 48 -17.70 -15.45 -14.71
C ALA A 48 -18.10 -15.54 -13.23
N LEU A 49 -18.17 -16.75 -12.69
CA LEU A 49 -18.34 -17.03 -11.27
C LEU A 49 -17.08 -17.70 -10.70
N LEU A 50 -16.56 -17.21 -9.58
CA LEU A 50 -15.44 -17.82 -8.85
C LEU A 50 -15.98 -18.57 -7.63
N LEU A 51 -15.60 -19.85 -7.51
CA LEU A 51 -16.00 -20.76 -6.43
C LEU A 51 -14.78 -21.44 -5.81
N GLY A 52 -14.87 -21.77 -4.53
CA GLY A 52 -13.81 -22.39 -3.75
C GLY A 52 -14.00 -23.89 -3.54
N VAL A 53 -12.90 -24.61 -3.54
CA VAL A 53 -12.83 -26.02 -3.12
C VAL A 53 -11.63 -26.23 -2.22
N TYR A 54 -11.82 -26.95 -1.12
CA TYR A 54 -10.74 -27.33 -0.22
C TYR A 54 -10.08 -28.62 -0.71
N SER A 55 -8.77 -28.71 -0.55
CA SER A 55 -7.99 -29.92 -0.81
C SER A 55 -7.85 -30.68 0.51
N PRO A 56 -8.34 -31.93 0.63
CA PRO A 56 -8.23 -32.69 1.87
C PRO A 56 -6.76 -32.96 2.23
N PRO A 57 -6.40 -32.95 3.53
CA PRO A 57 -5.01 -33.08 3.97
C PRO A 57 -4.44 -34.51 3.89
N VAL A 58 -5.28 -35.53 3.68
CA VAL A 58 -4.88 -36.95 3.70
C VAL A 58 -5.10 -37.60 2.33
N LEU A 59 -4.06 -38.30 1.83
CA LEU A 59 -3.99 -39.01 0.56
C LEU A 59 -5.06 -40.11 0.36
N GLU A 60 -5.72 -40.55 1.44
CA GLU A 60 -6.63 -41.70 1.41
C GLU A 60 -7.98 -41.40 0.75
N ASP A 61 -8.34 -40.12 0.58
CA ASP A 61 -9.61 -39.74 -0.03
C ASP A 61 -9.46 -38.59 -1.04
N LEU A 62 -8.52 -38.75 -1.99
CA LEU A 62 -8.27 -37.80 -3.10
C LEU A 62 -9.51 -37.48 -3.98
N LYS A 63 -10.63 -38.18 -3.75
CA LYS A 63 -11.93 -37.97 -4.42
C LYS A 63 -12.95 -37.22 -3.55
N ALA A 64 -12.70 -37.04 -2.25
CA ALA A 64 -13.61 -36.31 -1.38
C ALA A 64 -13.50 -34.80 -1.65
N THR A 65 -14.36 -34.31 -2.53
CA THR A 65 -14.48 -32.89 -2.86
C THR A 65 -15.18 -32.14 -1.73
N ILE A 66 -14.47 -31.25 -1.05
CA ILE A 66 -15.04 -30.39 0.00
C ILE A 66 -15.24 -29.00 -0.59
N PHE A 67 -16.45 -28.73 -1.06
CA PHE A 67 -16.83 -27.40 -1.52
C PHE A 67 -17.02 -26.43 -0.34
N THR A 68 -16.85 -25.14 -0.62
CA THR A 68 -17.42 -24.09 0.23
C THR A 68 -18.94 -24.22 0.29
N ARG A 69 -19.57 -23.54 1.26
CA ARG A 69 -21.04 -23.54 1.38
C ARG A 69 -21.72 -23.04 0.10
N THR A 70 -21.18 -21.97 -0.49
CA THR A 70 -21.75 -21.35 -1.70
C THR A 70 -21.49 -22.22 -2.92
N ALA A 71 -20.30 -22.80 -3.08
CA ALA A 71 -20.01 -23.71 -4.18
C ALA A 71 -20.90 -24.96 -4.14
N LEU A 72 -21.16 -25.53 -2.95
CA LEU A 72 -22.08 -26.66 -2.78
C LEU A 72 -23.53 -26.29 -3.15
N LYS A 73 -23.98 -25.09 -2.77
CA LYS A 73 -25.33 -24.61 -3.14
C LYS A 73 -25.44 -24.36 -4.64
N TYR A 74 -24.39 -23.82 -5.26
CA TYR A 74 -24.30 -23.64 -6.70
C TYR A 74 -24.31 -24.97 -7.44
N ASP A 75 -23.55 -25.98 -6.98
CA ASP A 75 -23.51 -27.31 -7.61
C ASP A 75 -24.91 -27.94 -7.66
N LYS A 76 -25.66 -27.87 -6.55
CA LYS A 76 -27.05 -28.33 -6.50
C LYS A 76 -27.96 -27.58 -7.47
N LEU A 77 -27.77 -26.27 -7.64
CA LEU A 77 -28.51 -25.46 -8.60
C LEU A 77 -28.15 -25.82 -10.05
N ALA A 78 -26.90 -26.22 -10.29
CA ALA A 78 -26.43 -26.71 -11.58
C ALA A 78 -26.71 -28.21 -11.80
N CYS A 79 -27.54 -28.84 -10.97
CA CYS A 79 -27.86 -30.27 -11.02
C CYS A 79 -26.61 -31.17 -10.93
N ASP A 80 -25.73 -30.89 -9.97
CA ASP A 80 -24.50 -31.64 -9.65
C ASP A 80 -23.45 -31.69 -10.78
N LYS A 81 -23.64 -30.91 -11.86
CA LYS A 81 -22.71 -30.84 -12.98
C LYS A 81 -21.34 -30.29 -12.58
N LEU A 82 -21.23 -29.46 -11.54
CA LEU A 82 -19.94 -28.91 -11.14
C LEU A 82 -19.08 -30.02 -10.52
N SER A 83 -19.64 -30.80 -9.60
CA SER A 83 -18.92 -31.94 -8.99
C SER A 83 -18.59 -33.03 -10.00
N GLU A 84 -19.53 -33.40 -10.88
CA GLU A 84 -19.29 -34.38 -11.95
C GLU A 84 -18.12 -33.96 -12.87
N ASN A 85 -18.14 -32.71 -13.36
CA ASN A 85 -17.08 -32.20 -14.23
C ASN A 85 -15.75 -32.02 -13.47
N LEU A 86 -15.79 -31.64 -12.20
CA LEU A 86 -14.59 -31.53 -11.38
C LEU A 86 -13.91 -32.89 -11.19
N HIS A 87 -14.69 -33.94 -10.91
CA HIS A 87 -14.18 -35.32 -10.83
C HIS A 87 -13.66 -35.81 -12.18
N ALA A 88 -14.37 -35.52 -13.28
CA ALA A 88 -13.94 -35.87 -14.63
C ALA A 88 -12.63 -35.18 -15.04
N ALA A 89 -12.40 -33.95 -14.58
CA ALA A 89 -11.17 -33.21 -14.81
C ALA A 89 -9.96 -33.73 -14.00
N GLY A 90 -10.14 -34.71 -13.10
CA GLY A 90 -9.08 -35.34 -12.32
C GLY A 90 -8.97 -34.79 -10.88
N ALA A 91 -7.77 -34.78 -10.31
CA ALA A 91 -7.53 -34.42 -8.91
C ALA A 91 -8.02 -33.01 -8.51
N VAL A 92 -8.56 -32.86 -7.30
CA VAL A 92 -9.02 -31.55 -6.79
C VAL A 92 -7.89 -30.51 -6.86
N PRO A 93 -8.15 -29.27 -7.35
CA PRO A 93 -7.16 -28.20 -7.39
C PRO A 93 -6.47 -27.97 -6.03
N ARG A 94 -5.14 -27.87 -6.03
CA ARG A 94 -4.37 -27.44 -4.86
C ARG A 94 -4.46 -25.92 -4.69
N LEU A 95 -3.92 -25.41 -3.57
CA LEU A 95 -3.89 -23.97 -3.30
C LEU A 95 -3.29 -23.20 -4.49
N GLY A 96 -4.06 -22.24 -5.03
CA GLY A 96 -3.66 -21.40 -6.15
C GLY A 96 -3.82 -22.02 -7.54
N GLU A 97 -4.20 -23.30 -7.63
CA GLU A 97 -4.61 -23.94 -8.88
C GLU A 97 -6.08 -23.63 -9.18
N VAL A 98 -6.42 -23.53 -10.46
CA VAL A 98 -7.75 -23.14 -10.94
C VAL A 98 -8.18 -24.08 -12.05
N ARG A 99 -9.46 -24.47 -12.03
CA ARG A 99 -10.12 -25.18 -13.14
C ARG A 99 -11.27 -24.34 -13.68
N LEU A 100 -11.37 -24.25 -15.00
CA LEU A 100 -12.42 -23.52 -15.69
C LEU A 100 -13.43 -24.51 -16.27
N PHE A 101 -14.70 -24.26 -15.98
CA PHE A 101 -15.83 -25.00 -16.52
C PHE A 101 -16.72 -24.03 -17.29
N TYR A 102 -17.36 -24.54 -18.34
CA TYR A 102 -18.13 -23.73 -19.27
C TYR A 102 -19.56 -24.23 -19.36
N ASN A 103 -20.52 -23.31 -19.44
CA ASN A 103 -21.94 -23.58 -19.69
C ASN A 103 -22.54 -24.64 -18.76
N LEU A 104 -22.17 -24.63 -17.47
CA LEU A 104 -22.80 -25.49 -16.47
C LEU A 104 -24.29 -25.13 -16.30
N GLU A 105 -24.57 -23.82 -16.29
CA GLU A 105 -25.89 -23.22 -16.31
C GLU A 105 -25.88 -21.86 -17.05
N PRO A 106 -27.04 -21.29 -17.44
CA PRO A 106 -27.12 -20.13 -18.33
C PRO A 106 -26.64 -18.78 -17.76
N THR A 107 -26.68 -18.59 -16.44
CA THR A 107 -26.38 -17.31 -15.75
C THR A 107 -24.89 -17.00 -15.75
N PHE A 108 -24.06 -18.02 -15.52
CA PHE A 108 -22.60 -17.96 -15.48
C PHE A 108 -22.01 -18.89 -16.55
N PRO A 109 -21.79 -18.39 -17.79
CA PRO A 109 -21.18 -19.16 -18.86
C PRO A 109 -19.78 -19.70 -18.53
N ILE A 110 -19.06 -19.03 -17.61
CA ILE A 110 -17.73 -19.41 -17.16
C ILE A 110 -17.77 -19.57 -15.63
N VAL A 111 -17.33 -20.72 -15.12
CA VAL A 111 -17.17 -20.97 -13.69
C VAL A 111 -15.72 -21.37 -13.43
N ALA A 112 -15.04 -20.63 -12.57
CA ALA A 112 -13.71 -20.97 -12.11
C ALA A 112 -13.76 -21.56 -10.71
N VAL A 113 -13.27 -22.79 -10.55
CA VAL A 113 -13.09 -23.44 -9.25
C VAL A 113 -11.64 -23.29 -8.84
N ALA A 114 -11.39 -22.60 -7.72
CA ALA A 114 -10.07 -22.34 -7.17
C ALA A 114 -9.80 -23.22 -5.95
N GLY A 115 -8.62 -23.84 -5.91
CA GLY A 115 -8.18 -24.61 -4.75
C GLY A 115 -7.80 -23.68 -3.60
N MET A 116 -8.38 -23.94 -2.43
CA MET A 116 -8.17 -23.19 -1.18
C MET A 116 -7.17 -23.87 -0.24
N GLY A 117 -6.68 -25.06 -0.59
CA GLY A 117 -5.80 -25.84 0.29
C GLY A 117 -6.55 -26.40 1.49
N ASN A 118 -5.90 -26.42 2.66
CA ASN A 118 -6.40 -27.09 3.85
C ASN A 118 -7.56 -26.31 4.51
N PRO A 119 -8.70 -26.96 4.81
CA PRO A 119 -9.83 -26.30 5.48
C PRO A 119 -9.54 -25.85 6.92
N SER A 120 -8.50 -26.40 7.55
CA SER A 120 -8.11 -26.09 8.93
C SER A 120 -7.09 -24.94 9.03
N TYR A 121 -6.92 -24.14 7.99
CA TYR A 121 -6.06 -22.96 8.05
C TYR A 121 -6.56 -21.95 9.08
N GLY A 122 -5.60 -21.26 9.70
CA GLY A 122 -5.82 -20.22 10.69
C GLY A 122 -4.50 -19.51 10.98
N TYR A 123 -4.33 -19.00 12.20
CA TYR A 123 -3.07 -18.37 12.58
C TYR A 123 -1.91 -19.37 12.60
N ASN A 124 -0.90 -19.11 11.77
CA ASN A 124 0.35 -19.85 11.75
C ASN A 124 1.41 -19.09 12.56
N LYS A 125 1.83 -19.66 13.68
CA LYS A 125 2.82 -19.07 14.59
C LYS A 125 4.20 -18.91 13.95
N THR A 126 4.58 -19.83 13.06
CA THR A 126 5.88 -19.82 12.38
C THR A 126 5.91 -18.73 11.32
N GLU A 127 4.87 -18.67 10.48
CA GLU A 127 4.74 -17.66 9.41
C GLU A 127 4.35 -16.27 9.93
N GLN A 128 3.84 -16.19 11.17
CA GLN A 128 3.25 -14.99 11.76
C GLN A 128 2.22 -14.36 10.82
N ARG A 129 1.30 -15.19 10.34
CA ARG A 129 0.27 -14.82 9.37
C ARG A 129 -1.00 -15.64 9.57
N ASP A 130 -2.14 -15.03 9.24
CA ASP A 130 -3.40 -15.76 9.06
C ASP A 130 -3.39 -16.49 7.70
N GLU A 131 -3.15 -17.81 7.74
CA GLU A 131 -3.05 -18.63 6.53
C GLU A 131 -4.40 -18.84 5.85
N LEU A 132 -5.52 -18.70 6.56
CA LEU A 132 -6.84 -18.77 5.93
C LEU A 132 -7.03 -17.56 5.02
N LYS A 133 -6.80 -16.35 5.55
CA LYS A 133 -6.90 -15.12 4.76
C LYS A 133 -5.92 -15.11 3.59
N GLU A 134 -4.70 -15.60 3.80
CA GLU A 134 -3.74 -15.71 2.72
C GLU A 134 -4.16 -16.70 1.63
N ALA A 135 -4.61 -17.89 2.02
CA ALA A 135 -5.09 -18.90 1.08
C ALA A 135 -6.26 -18.38 0.23
N VAL A 136 -7.16 -17.62 0.83
CA VAL A 136 -8.26 -16.94 0.13
C VAL A 136 -7.74 -15.96 -0.91
N ARG A 137 -6.81 -15.06 -0.54
CA ARG A 137 -6.23 -14.10 -1.50
C ARG A 137 -5.54 -14.80 -2.66
N VAL A 138 -4.82 -15.89 -2.39
CA VAL A 138 -4.12 -16.70 -3.39
C VAL A 138 -5.12 -17.38 -4.33
N ALA A 139 -6.11 -18.08 -3.79
CA ALA A 139 -7.12 -18.80 -4.58
C ALA A 139 -7.90 -17.84 -5.48
N VAL A 140 -8.42 -16.75 -4.89
CA VAL A 140 -9.18 -15.74 -5.62
C VAL A 140 -8.30 -15.01 -6.63
N GLY A 141 -7.07 -14.65 -6.26
CA GLY A 141 -6.14 -13.96 -7.16
C GLY A 141 -5.77 -14.80 -8.39
N SER A 142 -5.52 -16.09 -8.21
CA SER A 142 -5.31 -17.02 -9.32
C SER A 142 -6.56 -17.13 -10.21
N ALA A 143 -7.74 -17.32 -9.61
CA ALA A 143 -8.98 -17.53 -10.36
C ALA A 143 -9.43 -16.27 -11.12
N ALA A 144 -9.31 -15.10 -10.50
CA ALA A 144 -9.61 -13.82 -11.11
C ALA A 144 -8.73 -13.55 -12.34
N ARG A 145 -7.42 -13.86 -12.27
CA ARG A 145 -6.53 -13.75 -13.44
C ARG A 145 -6.88 -14.75 -14.53
N ALA A 146 -7.16 -16.00 -14.17
CA ALA A 146 -7.51 -17.04 -15.14
C ALA A 146 -8.75 -16.66 -15.97
N VAL A 147 -9.78 -16.05 -15.34
CA VAL A 147 -10.96 -15.59 -16.08
C VAL A 147 -10.74 -14.24 -16.78
N GLN A 148 -9.86 -13.37 -16.27
CA GLN A 148 -9.48 -12.13 -16.94
C GLN A 148 -8.81 -12.38 -18.29
N ASP A 149 -8.02 -13.44 -18.40
CA ASP A 149 -7.39 -13.85 -19.67
C ASP A 149 -8.41 -14.28 -20.74
N LEU A 150 -9.64 -14.63 -20.32
CA LEU A 150 -10.79 -14.86 -21.21
C LEU A 150 -11.54 -13.57 -21.58
N ASN A 151 -11.06 -12.40 -21.17
CA ASN A 151 -11.60 -11.07 -21.50
C ASN A 151 -13.05 -10.83 -21.02
N VAL A 152 -13.44 -11.47 -19.91
CA VAL A 152 -14.73 -11.30 -19.25
C VAL A 152 -14.96 -9.84 -18.82
N THR A 153 -16.21 -9.38 -18.79
CA THR A 153 -16.53 -8.02 -18.32
C THR A 153 -16.90 -7.98 -16.85
N ARG A 154 -17.45 -9.08 -16.31
CA ARG A 154 -17.91 -9.16 -14.92
C ARG A 154 -17.49 -10.48 -14.29
N ILE A 155 -16.97 -10.40 -13.07
CA ILE A 155 -16.62 -11.51 -12.22
C ILE A 155 -17.49 -11.41 -10.96
N TYR A 156 -18.21 -12.47 -10.65
CA TYR A 156 -18.89 -12.65 -9.38
C TYR A 156 -18.09 -13.66 -8.57
N LEU A 157 -17.87 -13.41 -7.28
CA LEU A 157 -17.13 -14.33 -6.42
C LEU A 157 -17.79 -14.47 -5.07
N GLU A 158 -17.78 -15.69 -4.55
CA GLU A 158 -18.19 -15.96 -3.17
C GLU A 158 -17.19 -15.40 -2.15
N SER A 159 -17.44 -15.62 -0.85
CA SER A 159 -16.54 -15.17 0.21
C SER A 159 -15.29 -16.02 0.39
N PHE A 160 -15.26 -17.27 -0.11
CA PHE A 160 -14.18 -18.22 0.17
C PHE A 160 -13.90 -18.35 1.69
N GLY A 161 -14.94 -18.19 2.52
CA GLY A 161 -14.81 -18.17 3.98
C GLY A 161 -14.32 -16.85 4.60
N ASN A 162 -13.87 -15.87 3.80
CA ASN A 162 -13.54 -14.53 4.28
C ASN A 162 -13.72 -13.47 3.17
N THR A 163 -14.83 -12.71 3.23
CA THR A 163 -15.20 -11.66 2.25
C THR A 163 -14.13 -10.59 2.04
N GLU A 164 -13.50 -10.14 3.12
CA GLU A 164 -12.43 -9.14 3.09
C GLU A 164 -11.23 -9.63 2.28
N ALA A 165 -10.72 -10.83 2.60
CA ALA A 165 -9.59 -11.42 1.89
C ALA A 165 -9.95 -11.76 0.42
N ALA A 166 -11.20 -12.15 0.15
CA ALA A 166 -11.67 -12.43 -1.21
C ALA A 166 -11.68 -11.15 -2.07
N ALA A 167 -12.21 -10.04 -1.53
CA ALA A 167 -12.14 -8.74 -2.19
C ALA A 167 -10.69 -8.30 -2.43
N GLU A 168 -9.80 -8.48 -1.43
CA GLU A 168 -8.39 -8.15 -1.58
C GLU A 168 -7.72 -8.96 -2.70
N GLY A 169 -7.89 -10.29 -2.70
CA GLY A 169 -7.32 -11.17 -3.73
C GLY A 169 -7.77 -10.81 -5.14
N ALA A 170 -9.05 -10.50 -5.32
CA ALA A 170 -9.59 -10.11 -6.61
C ALA A 170 -9.05 -8.75 -7.09
N VAL A 171 -9.13 -7.71 -6.25
CA VAL A 171 -8.75 -6.34 -6.65
C VAL A 171 -7.24 -6.21 -6.88
N LEU A 172 -6.41 -6.84 -6.05
CA LEU A 172 -4.95 -6.76 -6.20
C LEU A 172 -4.45 -7.49 -7.46
N SER A 173 -5.04 -8.65 -7.77
CA SER A 173 -4.61 -9.54 -8.86
C SER A 173 -4.98 -9.02 -10.25
N LEU A 174 -6.16 -8.39 -10.36
CA LEU A 174 -6.68 -7.83 -11.60
C LEU A 174 -5.98 -6.52 -11.99
N TRP A 175 -5.40 -5.81 -11.02
CA TRP A 175 -4.74 -4.53 -11.28
C TRP A 175 -3.49 -4.69 -12.16
N VAL A 176 -3.37 -3.79 -13.13
CA VAL A 176 -2.19 -3.65 -13.98
C VAL A 176 -2.01 -2.17 -14.32
N TYR A 177 -0.77 -1.68 -14.24
CA TYR A 177 -0.43 -0.36 -14.76
C TYR A 177 -0.39 -0.38 -16.28
N GLN A 178 -1.29 0.36 -16.92
CA GLN A 178 -1.46 0.35 -18.37
C GLN A 178 -1.90 1.70 -18.94
N ASP A 179 -1.72 2.78 -18.20
CA ASP A 179 -2.22 4.10 -18.61
C ASP A 179 -1.54 4.60 -19.89
N LEU A 180 -0.26 4.28 -20.04
CA LEU A 180 0.58 4.61 -21.19
C LEU A 180 0.44 3.63 -22.36
N LYS A 181 -0.30 2.53 -22.21
CA LYS A 181 -0.56 1.58 -23.31
C LYS A 181 -1.59 2.16 -24.28
N SER A 182 -1.45 1.82 -25.57
CA SER A 182 -2.47 2.12 -26.58
C SER A 182 -3.80 1.44 -26.24
N LYS A 183 -4.93 2.03 -26.63
CA LYS A 183 -6.28 1.50 -26.31
C LYS A 183 -6.49 0.04 -26.75
N THR A 184 -5.87 -0.36 -27.87
CA THR A 184 -5.99 -1.71 -28.44
C THR A 184 -5.15 -2.77 -27.70
N THR A 185 -4.13 -2.35 -26.93
CA THR A 185 -3.24 -3.25 -26.20
C THR A 185 -3.49 -3.26 -24.69
N LYS A 186 -4.53 -2.54 -24.23
CA LYS A 186 -4.95 -2.57 -22.83
C LYS A 186 -5.66 -3.87 -22.51
N MET A 187 -5.29 -4.45 -21.37
CA MET A 187 -6.02 -5.55 -20.76
C MET A 187 -7.31 -5.00 -20.15
N ARG A 188 -8.42 -5.71 -20.36
CA ARG A 188 -9.70 -5.36 -19.74
C ARG A 188 -9.62 -5.64 -18.23
N ILE A 189 -10.08 -4.67 -17.44
CA ILE A 189 -10.30 -4.85 -16.01
C ILE A 189 -11.79 -5.14 -15.81
N PRO A 190 -12.17 -6.35 -15.39
CA PRO A 190 -13.57 -6.69 -15.17
C PRO A 190 -14.11 -6.02 -13.90
N TYR A 191 -15.43 -5.81 -13.88
CA TYR A 191 -16.15 -5.50 -12.65
C TYR A 191 -16.15 -6.71 -11.72
N ILE A 192 -15.99 -6.51 -10.42
CA ILE A 192 -16.13 -7.58 -9.41
C ILE A 192 -17.35 -7.35 -8.51
N GLY A 193 -18.07 -8.42 -8.18
CA GLY A 193 -19.23 -8.39 -7.29
C GLY A 193 -19.27 -9.58 -6.34
N LEU A 194 -19.72 -9.34 -5.10
CA LEU A 194 -19.94 -10.40 -4.12
C LEU A 194 -21.14 -11.27 -4.52
N TYR A 195 -20.99 -12.58 -4.43
CA TYR A 195 -22.01 -13.57 -4.76
C TYR A 195 -22.38 -14.40 -3.52
N ASP A 196 -23.69 -14.49 -3.27
CA ASP A 196 -24.30 -15.37 -2.24
C ASP A 196 -23.68 -15.27 -0.84
N ASP A 197 -23.32 -14.06 -0.42
CA ASP A 197 -22.87 -13.73 0.94
C ASP A 197 -23.47 -12.38 1.38
N ALA A 198 -23.69 -12.21 2.68
CA ALA A 198 -24.33 -11.04 3.28
C ALA A 198 -23.33 -10.09 3.94
N ASP A 199 -22.06 -10.48 4.10
CA ASP A 199 -21.03 -9.63 4.71
C ASP A 199 -20.47 -8.59 3.73
N TRP A 200 -21.35 -7.63 3.40
CA TRP A 200 -21.02 -6.46 2.57
C TRP A 200 -19.98 -5.55 3.21
N ILE A 201 -19.87 -5.58 4.54
CA ILE A 201 -18.95 -4.72 5.27
C ILE A 201 -17.53 -5.25 5.13
N GLY A 202 -17.29 -6.54 5.42
CA GLY A 202 -16.00 -7.18 5.20
C GLY A 202 -15.56 -7.05 3.74
N TRP A 203 -16.49 -7.25 2.80
CA TRP A 203 -16.25 -7.02 1.37
C TRP A 203 -15.79 -5.59 1.08
N HIS A 204 -16.49 -4.57 1.60
CA HIS A 204 -16.14 -3.16 1.38
C HIS A 204 -14.78 -2.80 2.01
N ILE A 205 -14.47 -3.31 3.20
CA ILE A 205 -13.15 -3.12 3.84
C ILE A 205 -12.04 -3.70 2.94
N GLY A 206 -12.24 -4.90 2.39
CA GLY A 206 -11.28 -5.52 1.49
C GLY A 206 -11.09 -4.73 0.19
N LEU A 207 -12.18 -4.19 -0.38
CA LEU A 207 -12.12 -3.29 -1.54
C LEU A 207 -11.31 -2.02 -1.24
N GLU A 208 -11.53 -1.37 -0.10
CA GLU A 208 -10.84 -0.14 0.30
C GLU A 208 -9.34 -0.39 0.51
N LYS A 209 -8.98 -1.46 1.24
CA LYS A 209 -7.58 -1.85 1.47
C LYS A 209 -6.84 -2.17 0.18
N ALA A 210 -7.41 -3.00 -0.69
CA ALA A 210 -6.77 -3.36 -1.94
C ALA A 210 -6.70 -2.21 -2.93
N SER A 211 -7.76 -1.39 -3.00
CA SER A 211 -7.74 -0.17 -3.79
C SER A 211 -6.65 0.78 -3.30
N ALA A 212 -6.46 0.92 -1.99
CA ALA A 212 -5.41 1.76 -1.41
C ALA A 212 -4.02 1.28 -1.83
N GLN A 213 -3.73 -0.02 -1.66
CA GLN A 213 -2.47 -0.57 -2.14
C GLN A 213 -2.29 -0.35 -3.65
N ASN A 214 -3.33 -0.53 -4.47
CA ASN A 214 -3.29 -0.25 -5.90
C ASN A 214 -3.05 1.24 -6.24
N LEU A 215 -3.47 2.18 -5.39
CA LEU A 215 -3.09 3.59 -5.52
C LEU A 215 -1.60 3.79 -5.23
N ALA A 216 -1.07 3.17 -4.18
CA ALA A 216 0.36 3.22 -3.90
C ALA A 216 1.18 2.60 -5.06
N ARG A 217 0.71 1.49 -5.64
CA ARG A 217 1.28 0.87 -6.84
C ARG A 217 1.22 1.81 -8.05
N HIS A 218 0.09 2.47 -8.28
CA HIS A 218 -0.05 3.40 -9.41
C HIS A 218 0.91 4.60 -9.30
N LEU A 219 1.03 5.19 -8.11
CA LEU A 219 1.94 6.31 -7.89
C LEU A 219 3.40 5.91 -8.09
N THR A 220 3.80 4.73 -7.61
CA THR A 220 5.19 4.22 -7.70
C THR A 220 5.55 3.65 -9.07
N GLU A 221 4.59 3.04 -9.78
CA GLU A 221 4.83 2.47 -11.10
C GLU A 221 4.90 3.55 -12.18
N THR A 222 4.25 4.69 -11.96
CA THR A 222 4.27 5.80 -12.92
C THR A 222 5.71 6.29 -13.13
N PRO A 223 6.20 6.39 -14.37
CA PRO A 223 7.55 6.85 -14.66
C PRO A 223 7.85 8.23 -14.06
N SER A 224 9.06 8.44 -13.54
CA SER A 224 9.43 9.67 -12.83
C SER A 224 9.33 10.95 -13.65
N ASN A 225 9.51 10.87 -14.97
CA ASN A 225 9.27 12.00 -15.86
C ASN A 225 7.78 12.42 -15.91
N LEU A 226 6.85 11.56 -15.48
CA LEU A 226 5.43 11.88 -15.31
C LEU A 226 5.07 12.08 -13.84
N MET A 227 5.74 11.39 -12.92
CA MET A 227 5.54 11.49 -11.47
C MET A 227 6.60 12.36 -10.80
N THR A 228 6.76 13.60 -11.25
CA THR A 228 7.65 14.59 -10.60
C THR A 228 7.09 15.03 -9.23
N PRO A 229 7.84 15.74 -8.36
CA PRO A 229 7.35 16.16 -7.04
C PRO A 229 6.02 16.92 -7.07
N ILE A 230 5.87 17.83 -8.04
CA ILE A 230 4.64 18.60 -8.26
C ILE A 230 3.51 17.71 -8.75
N ASN A 231 3.80 16.79 -9.68
CA ASN A 231 2.78 15.89 -10.23
C ASN A 231 2.32 14.85 -9.21
N PHE A 232 3.22 14.39 -8.32
CA PHE A 232 2.84 13.59 -7.17
C PHE A 232 1.90 14.39 -6.25
N ALA A 233 2.22 15.65 -5.95
CA ALA A 233 1.34 16.48 -5.12
C ALA A 233 -0.04 16.71 -5.75
N LEU A 234 -0.10 16.95 -7.06
CA LEU A 234 -1.37 17.03 -7.80
C LEU A 234 -2.13 15.71 -7.78
N SER A 235 -1.41 14.58 -7.91
CA SER A 235 -2.01 13.25 -7.86
C SER A 235 -2.61 12.96 -6.47
N ALA A 236 -1.92 13.35 -5.40
CA ALA A 236 -2.43 13.27 -4.05
C ALA A 236 -3.67 14.16 -3.84
N VAL A 237 -3.67 15.38 -4.42
CA VAL A 237 -4.86 16.26 -4.40
C VAL A 237 -6.04 15.60 -5.09
N GLU A 238 -5.85 15.02 -6.27
CA GLU A 238 -6.94 14.37 -6.97
C GLU A 238 -7.49 13.17 -6.20
N ALA A 239 -6.60 12.33 -5.64
CA ALA A 239 -6.96 11.15 -4.87
C ALA A 239 -7.71 11.46 -3.55
N LEU A 240 -7.47 12.64 -2.94
CA LEU A 240 -7.97 12.99 -1.61
C LEU A 240 -8.98 14.15 -1.60
N SER A 241 -9.16 14.87 -2.71
CA SER A 241 -10.05 16.05 -2.80
C SER A 241 -11.50 15.77 -2.39
N LYS A 242 -11.97 14.53 -2.55
CA LYS A 242 -13.34 14.11 -2.23
C LYS A 242 -13.49 13.47 -0.85
N THR A 243 -12.41 13.34 -0.08
CA THR A 243 -12.40 12.57 1.19
C THR A 243 -12.37 13.44 2.44
N GLY A 244 -12.45 14.77 2.30
CA GLY A 244 -12.44 15.71 3.42
C GLY A 244 -11.04 15.96 4.02
N VAL A 245 -9.97 15.50 3.37
CA VAL A 245 -8.59 15.79 3.76
C VAL A 245 -8.19 17.18 3.26
N SER A 246 -7.71 18.03 4.17
CA SER A 246 -7.09 19.31 3.78
C SER A 246 -5.66 19.07 3.33
N ILE A 247 -5.25 19.70 2.23
CA ILE A 247 -3.96 19.46 1.59
C ILE A 247 -3.24 20.80 1.44
N HIS A 248 -2.05 20.91 2.04
CA HIS A 248 -1.20 22.09 1.90
C HIS A 248 0.05 21.74 1.10
N VAL A 249 0.23 22.43 -0.01
CA VAL A 249 1.39 22.29 -0.89
C VAL A 249 2.38 23.41 -0.58
N LYS A 250 3.52 23.08 0.03
CA LYS A 250 4.57 24.05 0.38
C LYS A 250 5.73 23.93 -0.59
N VAL A 251 6.20 25.07 -1.06
CA VAL A 251 7.27 25.18 -2.08
C VAL A 251 8.64 25.43 -1.43
N ARG A 252 9.70 25.39 -2.24
CA ARG A 252 11.11 25.56 -1.85
C ARG A 252 11.37 26.68 -0.82
N GLU A 253 10.79 27.86 -1.00
CA GLU A 253 10.99 29.03 -0.14
C GLU A 253 10.46 28.80 1.25
N TRP A 254 9.31 28.13 1.37
CA TRP A 254 8.77 27.76 2.66
C TRP A 254 9.71 26.79 3.38
N ALA A 255 10.27 25.80 2.68
CA ALA A 255 11.25 24.88 3.26
C ALA A 255 12.52 25.63 3.73
N LYS A 256 12.96 26.62 2.96
CA LYS A 256 14.10 27.49 3.31
C LYS A 256 13.82 28.34 4.56
N GLU A 257 12.64 28.96 4.63
CA GLU A 257 12.19 29.75 5.78
C GLU A 257 12.05 28.91 7.05
N ASN A 258 11.74 27.61 6.92
CA ASN A 258 11.63 26.67 8.03
C ASN A 258 12.95 25.96 8.35
N GLY A 259 14.07 26.35 7.72
CA GLY A 259 15.39 25.78 8.00
C GLY A 259 15.53 24.30 7.61
N MET A 260 14.75 23.80 6.65
CA MET A 260 14.78 22.41 6.19
C MET A 260 15.96 22.15 5.24
N ASN A 261 17.19 22.34 5.75
CA ASN A 261 18.39 22.27 4.92
C ASN A 261 18.77 20.85 4.51
N GLY A 262 18.33 19.80 5.22
CA GLY A 262 18.49 18.40 4.82
C GLY A 262 17.68 18.09 3.56
N PHE A 263 16.39 18.42 3.59
CA PHE A 263 15.50 18.28 2.44
C PHE A 263 15.98 19.12 1.24
N LEU A 264 16.38 20.37 1.48
CA LEU A 264 16.90 21.23 0.41
C LEU A 264 18.24 20.73 -0.16
N ALA A 265 19.12 20.17 0.67
CA ALA A 265 20.39 19.62 0.22
C ALA A 265 20.23 18.37 -0.65
N ALA A 266 19.25 17.51 -0.37
CA ALA A 266 18.93 16.38 -1.23
C ALA A 266 18.39 16.83 -2.61
N SER A 267 17.52 17.85 -2.62
CA SER A 267 16.82 18.28 -3.85
C SER A 267 17.61 19.19 -4.80
N ARG A 268 18.64 19.90 -4.30
CA ARG A 268 19.29 21.00 -5.06
C ARG A 268 20.04 20.58 -6.32
N GLY A 269 20.24 19.27 -6.55
CA GLY A 269 20.83 18.76 -7.80
C GLY A 269 19.85 18.71 -8.97
N SER A 270 18.54 18.63 -8.72
CA SER A 270 17.52 18.53 -9.79
C SER A 270 17.04 19.90 -10.28
N GLY A 271 16.60 19.92 -11.55
CA GLY A 271 15.83 21.03 -12.13
C GLY A 271 14.34 21.02 -11.78
N GLU A 272 13.82 19.92 -11.21
CA GLU A 272 12.48 19.84 -10.66
C GLU A 272 12.42 20.50 -9.27
N ASP A 273 11.36 21.28 -9.03
CA ASP A 273 11.23 22.00 -7.77
C ASP A 273 10.74 21.08 -6.63
N PRO A 274 11.40 21.10 -5.46
CA PRO A 274 10.95 20.32 -4.32
C PRO A 274 9.63 20.84 -3.77
N VAL A 275 8.82 19.91 -3.25
CA VAL A 275 7.51 20.19 -2.65
C VAL A 275 7.43 19.51 -1.31
N PHE A 276 7.06 20.22 -0.26
CA PHE A 276 6.68 19.62 1.01
C PHE A 276 5.15 19.57 1.09
N LEU A 277 4.60 18.37 1.00
CA LEU A 277 3.15 18.15 1.00
C LEU A 277 2.69 17.76 2.42
N GLU A 278 1.69 18.48 2.91
CA GLU A 278 1.05 18.23 4.20
C GLU A 278 -0.42 17.83 4.00
N LEU A 279 -0.82 16.71 4.59
CA LEU A 279 -2.17 16.15 4.55
C LEU A 279 -2.77 16.23 5.96
N LEU A 280 -3.99 16.75 6.10
CA LEU A 280 -4.66 16.88 7.39
C LEU A 280 -6.02 16.19 7.34
N TYR A 281 -6.16 15.12 8.12
CA TYR A 281 -7.43 14.46 8.39
C TYR A 281 -7.84 14.70 9.85
N ASN A 282 -9.06 15.19 10.05
CA ASN A 282 -9.64 15.42 11.38
C ASN A 282 -10.87 14.52 11.54
N GLY A 283 -10.64 13.27 11.93
CA GLY A 283 -11.72 12.28 12.11
C GLY A 283 -12.30 12.24 13.52
N CYS A 284 -11.73 12.97 14.49
CA CYS A 284 -12.24 13.07 15.86
C CYS A 284 -12.15 14.52 16.38
N ASP A 285 -12.34 14.70 17.69
CA ASP A 285 -12.25 16.00 18.34
C ASP A 285 -10.91 16.69 17.99
N PRO A 286 -10.91 17.96 17.53
CA PRO A 286 -9.69 18.69 17.21
C PRO A 286 -8.66 18.78 18.35
N CYS A 287 -9.07 18.61 19.61
CA CYS A 287 -8.21 18.60 20.79
C CYS A 287 -7.44 17.29 20.96
N GLU A 288 -7.88 16.20 20.33
CA GLU A 288 -7.20 14.90 20.41
C GLU A 288 -5.88 14.95 19.63
N LYS A 289 -4.80 14.53 20.28
CA LYS A 289 -3.45 14.53 19.70
C LYS A 289 -3.42 13.71 18.41
N PRO A 290 -2.90 14.24 17.31
CA PRO A 290 -2.88 13.52 16.04
C PRO A 290 -1.83 12.41 16.01
N ILE A 291 -2.02 11.46 15.12
CA ILE A 291 -0.97 10.58 14.64
C ILE A 291 -0.26 11.27 13.48
N VAL A 292 1.08 11.29 13.49
CA VAL A 292 1.84 11.83 12.35
C VAL A 292 2.42 10.67 11.54
N LEU A 293 2.09 10.66 10.25
CA LEU A 293 2.62 9.74 9.25
C LEU A 293 3.59 10.50 8.34
N ILE A 294 4.81 9.99 8.18
CA ILE A 294 5.85 10.62 7.34
C ILE A 294 6.27 9.64 6.25
N GLY A 295 6.32 10.09 4.99
CA GLY A 295 6.67 9.24 3.87
C GLY A 295 7.84 9.80 3.06
N LYS A 296 8.92 9.02 2.88
CA LYS A 296 10.01 9.37 1.95
C LYS A 296 9.43 9.55 0.54
N GLY A 297 9.72 10.70 -0.06
CA GLY A 297 9.09 11.16 -1.31
C GLY A 297 10.06 11.44 -2.44
N VAL A 298 11.12 10.64 -2.60
CA VAL A 298 12.10 10.85 -3.67
C VAL A 298 11.55 10.27 -4.97
N THR A 299 11.06 11.14 -5.85
CA THR A 299 10.38 10.76 -7.10
C THR A 299 11.30 10.12 -8.16
N PHE A 300 12.60 10.38 -8.05
CA PHE A 300 13.64 9.63 -8.74
C PHE A 300 14.95 9.79 -7.98
N ASP A 301 15.66 8.69 -7.83
CA ASP A 301 16.96 8.65 -7.15
C ASP A 301 18.07 8.13 -8.08
N ALA A 302 18.90 9.06 -8.55
CA ALA A 302 20.13 8.73 -9.28
C ALA A 302 21.33 8.60 -8.34
N GLY A 303 21.20 8.97 -7.06
CA GLY A 303 22.26 9.03 -6.06
C GLY A 303 23.04 10.34 -5.98
N GLY A 304 22.65 11.36 -6.75
CA GLY A 304 23.36 12.64 -6.75
C GLY A 304 24.75 12.53 -7.40
N LEU A 305 25.79 13.03 -6.73
CA LEU A 305 27.19 12.90 -7.20
C LEU A 305 27.78 11.51 -6.91
N CYS A 306 27.30 10.83 -5.87
CA CYS A 306 27.53 9.41 -5.61
C CYS A 306 26.62 8.57 -6.51
N LEU A 307 26.84 8.67 -7.82
CA LEU A 307 25.94 8.14 -8.84
C LEU A 307 25.74 6.61 -8.72
N LYS A 308 24.48 6.19 -8.70
CA LYS A 308 24.10 4.78 -8.79
C LYS A 308 24.53 4.17 -10.13
N ASN A 309 24.82 2.88 -10.13
CA ASN A 309 24.98 2.15 -11.38
C ASN A 309 23.62 1.94 -12.09
N ARG A 310 23.66 1.56 -13.38
CA ARG A 310 22.46 1.39 -14.22
C ARG A 310 21.42 0.46 -13.59
N ASP A 311 21.86 -0.67 -13.03
CA ASP A 311 20.94 -1.71 -12.55
C ASP A 311 20.27 -1.26 -11.24
N ALA A 312 21.01 -0.56 -10.37
CA ALA A 312 20.48 0.07 -9.17
C ALA A 312 19.46 1.18 -9.50
N MET A 313 19.61 1.89 -10.64
CA MET A 313 18.65 2.93 -11.06
C MET A 313 17.34 2.39 -11.68
N ALA A 314 17.29 1.13 -12.11
CA ALA A 314 16.19 0.60 -12.92
C ALA A 314 14.80 0.76 -12.27
N TYR A 315 14.73 0.73 -10.94
CA TYR A 315 13.49 0.82 -10.16
C TYR A 315 13.41 2.06 -9.27
N MET A 316 14.32 3.03 -9.41
CA MET A 316 14.36 4.22 -8.54
C MET A 316 13.23 5.24 -8.80
N ARG A 317 12.34 4.97 -9.77
CA ARG A 317 11.02 5.63 -9.82
C ARG A 317 10.15 5.29 -8.61
N GLY A 318 10.41 4.15 -7.96
CA GLY A 318 9.70 3.69 -6.78
C GLY A 318 10.23 4.26 -5.46
N ASP A 319 11.24 5.14 -5.49
CA ASP A 319 11.89 5.66 -4.27
C ASP A 319 11.04 6.68 -3.48
N MET A 320 9.82 6.88 -3.95
CA MET A 320 8.72 7.62 -3.32
C MET A 320 7.63 6.68 -2.77
N ALA A 321 7.90 5.38 -2.64
CA ALA A 321 6.94 4.38 -2.15
C ALA A 321 6.46 4.65 -0.72
N GLY A 322 7.31 5.25 0.12
CA GLY A 322 6.92 5.71 1.45
C GLY A 322 5.80 6.76 1.36
N ALA A 323 6.02 7.81 0.57
CA ALA A 323 5.01 8.86 0.35
C ALA A 323 3.73 8.32 -0.30
N ALA A 324 3.86 7.43 -1.30
CA ALA A 324 2.73 6.79 -1.96
C ALA A 324 1.87 5.99 -0.99
N THR A 325 2.51 5.23 -0.09
CA THR A 325 1.85 4.43 0.95
C THR A 325 1.07 5.32 1.92
N ILE A 326 1.62 6.48 2.30
CA ILE A 326 0.90 7.42 3.18
C ILE A 326 -0.31 8.05 2.46
N VAL A 327 -0.18 8.51 1.21
CA VAL A 327 -1.32 9.03 0.44
C VAL A 327 -2.43 7.99 0.32
N ALA A 328 -2.05 6.75 -0.02
CA ALA A 328 -2.98 5.64 -0.14
C ALA A 328 -3.68 5.29 1.18
N THR A 329 -2.91 5.25 2.27
CA THR A 329 -3.44 5.00 3.62
C THR A 329 -4.41 6.09 4.02
N MET A 330 -4.07 7.37 3.81
CA MET A 330 -4.95 8.50 4.08
C MET A 330 -6.27 8.37 3.31
N ARG A 331 -6.24 7.94 2.05
CA ARG A 331 -7.47 7.71 1.28
C ARG A 331 -8.34 6.62 1.90
N ALA A 332 -7.76 5.49 2.31
CA ALA A 332 -8.53 4.40 2.90
C ALA A 332 -9.16 4.78 4.24
N ILE A 333 -8.38 5.36 5.16
CA ILE A 333 -8.87 5.69 6.50
C ILE A 333 -9.94 6.79 6.47
N THR A 334 -9.86 7.70 5.49
CA THR A 334 -10.88 8.75 5.30
C THR A 334 -12.13 8.20 4.63
N SER A 335 -12.01 7.30 3.64
CA SER A 335 -13.15 6.58 3.06
C SER A 335 -13.92 5.78 4.13
N MET A 336 -13.18 5.09 5.01
CA MET A 336 -13.74 4.34 6.14
C MET A 336 -14.13 5.22 7.34
N LYS A 337 -13.91 6.54 7.29
CA LYS A 337 -14.24 7.51 8.34
C LYS A 337 -13.70 7.11 9.72
N LEU A 338 -12.44 6.67 9.79
CA LEU A 338 -11.85 6.25 11.07
C LEU A 338 -11.82 7.43 12.07
N PRO A 339 -12.20 7.23 13.34
CA PRO A 339 -12.38 8.30 14.33
C PRO A 339 -11.04 8.75 14.95
N MET A 340 -10.15 9.31 14.15
CA MET A 340 -8.82 9.76 14.59
C MET A 340 -8.33 10.99 13.83
N ASN A 341 -7.45 11.77 14.45
CA ASN A 341 -6.74 12.85 13.79
C ASN A 341 -5.42 12.34 13.20
N VAL A 342 -5.18 12.59 11.92
CA VAL A 342 -3.94 12.17 11.22
C VAL A 342 -3.33 13.33 10.46
N ARG A 343 -2.00 13.42 10.50
CA ARG A 343 -1.19 14.35 9.72
C ARG A 343 -0.24 13.56 8.83
N GLY A 344 -0.32 13.73 7.52
CA GLY A 344 0.64 13.19 6.56
C GLY A 344 1.69 14.24 6.20
N LEU A 345 2.97 13.93 6.33
CA LEU A 345 4.09 14.81 5.96
C LEU A 345 4.94 14.14 4.89
N LEU A 346 4.98 14.72 3.70
CA LEU A 346 5.59 14.10 2.52
C LEU A 346 6.58 15.10 1.89
N PRO A 347 7.87 15.04 2.26
CA PRO A 347 8.91 15.78 1.57
C PRO A 347 9.20 15.14 0.20
N LEU A 348 8.83 15.84 -0.88
CA LEU A 348 8.92 15.37 -2.27
C LEU A 348 10.05 16.08 -3.03
N CYS A 349 10.97 15.32 -3.61
CA CYS A 349 12.05 15.85 -4.45
C CYS A 349 12.56 14.81 -5.45
N GLU A 350 13.56 15.17 -6.26
CA GLU A 350 14.41 14.23 -6.98
C GLU A 350 15.84 14.35 -6.44
N ASN A 351 16.59 13.24 -6.46
CA ASN A 351 18.02 13.21 -6.16
C ASN A 351 18.81 13.00 -7.45
N MET A 352 19.35 14.08 -7.99
CA MET A 352 20.00 14.11 -9.31
C MET A 352 21.42 14.65 -9.22
N PRO A 353 22.36 14.15 -10.06
CA PRO A 353 23.58 14.89 -10.31
C PRO A 353 23.23 16.23 -10.97
N GLY A 354 23.95 17.29 -10.59
CA GLY A 354 23.72 18.62 -11.15
C GLY A 354 24.76 19.61 -10.67
N ALA A 355 24.84 20.77 -11.34
CA ALA A 355 25.82 21.81 -11.03
C ALA A 355 25.70 22.36 -9.59
N THR A 356 24.52 22.23 -8.99
CA THR A 356 24.20 22.67 -7.63
C THR A 356 23.97 21.50 -6.67
N ALA A 357 24.28 20.25 -7.08
CA ALA A 357 24.12 19.08 -6.24
C ALA A 357 24.96 19.16 -4.96
N SER A 358 24.54 18.43 -3.94
CA SER A 358 25.36 18.23 -2.76
C SER A 358 26.64 17.51 -3.12
N LYS A 359 27.71 17.85 -2.39
CA LYS A 359 29.02 17.23 -2.56
C LYS A 359 29.32 16.38 -1.32
N PRO A 360 29.91 15.19 -1.49
CA PRO A 360 30.58 14.50 -0.39
C PRO A 360 31.49 15.47 0.37
N GLY A 361 31.33 15.54 1.69
CA GLY A 361 32.03 16.47 2.57
C GLY A 361 31.27 17.77 2.89
N ASP A 362 30.15 18.06 2.23
CA ASP A 362 29.31 19.21 2.60
C ASP A 362 28.72 19.00 4.00
N ILE A 363 28.75 20.04 4.85
CA ILE A 363 28.09 20.03 6.17
C ILE A 363 26.87 20.92 6.10
N ILE A 364 25.73 20.40 6.54
CA ILE A 364 24.46 21.12 6.63
C ILE A 364 23.95 21.15 8.06
N LYS A 365 23.01 22.04 8.36
CA LYS A 365 22.34 22.13 9.65
C LYS A 365 20.85 21.84 9.47
N ALA A 366 20.38 20.71 10.00
CA ALA A 366 18.97 20.31 9.93
C ALA A 366 18.06 21.26 10.73
N MET A 367 16.75 21.12 10.55
CA MET A 367 15.74 21.98 11.18
C MET A 367 15.84 22.01 12.72
N ASN A 368 16.18 20.89 13.36
CA ASN A 368 16.36 20.81 14.82
C ASN A 368 17.72 21.35 15.32
N GLY A 369 18.56 21.85 14.40
CA GLY A 369 19.86 22.44 14.70
C GLY A 369 21.04 21.46 14.68
N ILE A 370 20.79 20.15 14.51
CA ILE A 370 21.85 19.13 14.38
C ILE A 370 22.60 19.34 13.06
N THR A 371 23.92 19.27 13.12
CA THR A 371 24.79 19.34 11.94
C THR A 371 25.05 17.96 11.36
N ILE A 372 24.90 17.82 10.04
CA ILE A 372 25.05 16.57 9.31
C ILE A 372 26.13 16.73 8.26
N LEU A 373 27.14 15.86 8.29
CA LEU A 373 28.07 15.62 7.20
C LEU A 373 27.37 14.80 6.12
N ILE A 374 27.31 15.34 4.91
CA ILE A 374 26.90 14.61 3.72
C ILE A 374 28.13 13.87 3.21
N ASP A 375 28.31 12.64 3.68
CA ASP A 375 29.39 11.77 3.22
C ASP A 375 29.04 11.10 1.88
N ASN A 376 27.82 10.56 1.77
CA ASN A 376 27.32 9.92 0.55
C ASN A 376 26.00 10.55 0.10
N THR A 377 25.96 11.11 -1.11
CA THR A 377 24.75 11.77 -1.64
C THR A 377 23.65 10.80 -2.08
N ASP A 378 23.97 9.51 -2.16
CA ASP A 378 23.01 8.41 -2.40
C ASP A 378 22.26 7.98 -1.13
N HIS A 379 22.65 8.54 0.02
CA HIS A 379 21.95 8.38 1.29
C HIS A 379 21.16 9.65 1.60
N GLU A 380 20.40 10.15 0.62
CA GLU A 380 19.59 11.35 0.70
C GLU A 380 18.31 11.13 1.52
N GLY A 381 17.79 9.89 1.54
CA GLY A 381 16.51 9.58 2.18
C GLY A 381 16.49 10.00 3.65
N VAL A 382 17.59 9.78 4.38
CA VAL A 382 17.70 10.21 5.77
C VAL A 382 17.75 11.73 5.93
N LEU A 383 18.32 12.46 4.96
CA LEU A 383 18.36 13.94 4.96
C LEU A 383 16.96 14.51 4.74
N VAL A 384 16.24 13.94 3.77
CA VAL A 384 14.86 14.28 3.43
C VAL A 384 13.93 14.05 4.63
N MET A 385 14.12 12.92 5.32
CA MET A 385 13.27 12.53 6.46
C MET A 385 13.62 13.29 7.75
N ALA A 386 14.89 13.64 7.99
CA ALA A 386 15.34 14.34 9.19
C ALA A 386 14.57 15.64 9.46
N ASP A 387 14.36 16.46 8.42
CA ASP A 387 13.61 17.71 8.54
C ASP A 387 12.11 17.49 8.72
N ALA A 388 11.53 16.47 8.06
CA ALA A 388 10.14 16.12 8.24
C ALA A 388 9.84 15.57 9.66
N LEU A 389 10.74 14.73 10.19
CA LEU A 389 10.71 14.24 11.57
C LEU A 389 10.81 15.40 12.56
N SER A 390 11.74 16.32 12.36
CA SER A 390 11.87 17.53 13.19
C SER A 390 10.59 18.38 13.14
N TYR A 391 10.04 18.58 11.95
CA TYR A 391 8.80 19.35 11.73
C TYR A 391 7.57 18.73 12.38
N SER A 392 7.52 17.40 12.51
CA SER A 392 6.38 16.68 13.07
C SER A 392 6.10 17.02 14.54
N THR A 393 7.13 17.42 15.29
CA THR A 393 7.05 17.67 16.73
C THR A 393 6.12 18.83 17.08
N LYS A 394 5.92 19.78 16.16
CA LYS A 394 5.02 20.94 16.39
C LYS A 394 3.54 20.55 16.55
N TYR A 395 3.15 19.34 16.15
CA TYR A 395 1.78 18.86 16.27
C TYR A 395 1.50 18.17 17.61
N ASP A 396 2.49 18.04 18.49
CA ASP A 396 2.39 17.26 19.74
C ASP A 396 1.72 15.88 19.51
N PRO A 397 2.31 15.03 18.63
CA PRO A 397 1.65 13.82 18.18
C PRO A 397 1.54 12.76 19.29
N LYS A 398 0.50 11.92 19.19
CA LYS A 398 0.36 10.71 20.01
C LYS A 398 1.52 9.74 19.76
N PHE A 399 1.89 9.59 18.49
CA PHE A 399 3.10 8.92 18.03
C PHE A 399 3.42 9.34 16.60
N ILE A 400 4.67 9.08 16.19
CA ILE A 400 5.17 9.33 14.84
C ILE A 400 5.44 7.97 14.18
N LEU A 401 4.94 7.78 12.96
CA LEU A 401 5.29 6.65 12.12
C LEU A 401 5.87 7.19 10.83
N ASP A 402 7.08 6.78 10.49
CA ASP A 402 7.69 7.11 9.22
C ASP A 402 7.97 5.86 8.38
N ILE A 403 7.86 6.01 7.07
CA ILE A 403 8.05 4.93 6.11
C ILE A 403 8.83 5.43 4.89
N GLY A 404 9.77 4.64 4.41
CA GLY A 404 10.46 4.92 3.17
C GLY A 404 11.24 3.74 2.64
N THR A 405 11.69 3.87 1.41
CA THR A 405 12.66 2.99 0.76
C THR A 405 14.04 3.53 1.12
N LEU A 406 14.56 3.17 2.30
CA LEU A 406 15.77 3.83 2.83
C LEU A 406 17.03 3.04 2.54
N THR A 407 17.05 1.75 2.85
CA THR A 407 18.31 1.00 2.81
C THR A 407 18.23 -0.23 1.91
N PRO A 408 19.16 -0.37 0.95
CA PRO A 408 19.21 -1.57 0.10
C PRO A 408 19.51 -2.84 0.89
N ASP A 409 20.13 -2.71 2.05
CA ASP A 409 20.43 -3.77 3.01
C ASP A 409 19.18 -4.58 3.42
N MET A 410 17.97 -3.99 3.38
CA MET A 410 16.71 -4.72 3.55
C MET A 410 16.50 -5.86 2.54
N GLN A 411 16.99 -5.73 1.31
CA GLN A 411 16.91 -6.81 0.31
C GLN A 411 17.77 -8.02 0.69
N HIS A 412 18.89 -7.79 1.38
CA HIS A 412 19.77 -8.86 1.83
C HIS A 412 19.25 -9.53 3.11
N ILE A 413 18.60 -8.77 3.99
CA ILE A 413 18.12 -9.28 5.29
C ILE A 413 16.78 -10.01 5.14
N LEU A 414 15.80 -9.39 4.48
CA LEU A 414 14.41 -9.87 4.43
C LEU A 414 13.90 -10.16 3.02
N ALA A 415 14.66 -9.77 1.98
CA ALA A 415 14.21 -9.77 0.60
C ALA A 415 12.83 -9.09 0.47
N GLN A 416 11.90 -9.72 -0.27
CA GLN A 416 10.51 -9.26 -0.43
C GLN A 416 9.57 -9.82 0.65
N SER A 417 10.09 -10.48 1.70
CA SER A 417 9.26 -11.26 2.62
C SER A 417 8.48 -10.39 3.59
N ALA A 418 9.12 -9.34 4.13
CA ALA A 418 8.57 -8.46 5.16
C ALA A 418 9.19 -7.06 5.12
N THR A 419 8.45 -6.06 5.60
CA THR A 419 8.99 -4.71 5.86
C THR A 419 9.80 -4.70 7.16
N GLY A 420 10.99 -4.08 7.15
CA GLY A 420 11.80 -3.92 8.36
C GLY A 420 11.24 -2.82 9.26
N VAL A 421 11.11 -3.08 10.56
CA VAL A 421 10.51 -2.15 11.52
C VAL A 421 11.44 -1.88 12.68
N PHE A 422 11.68 -0.60 12.96
CA PHE A 422 12.45 -0.11 14.09
C PHE A 422 11.54 0.75 14.96
N THR A 423 11.47 0.49 16.26
CA THR A 423 10.57 1.24 17.16
C THR A 423 11.13 1.31 18.57
N ASN A 424 10.89 2.44 19.23
CA ASN A 424 11.20 2.68 20.63
C ASN A 424 10.04 2.33 21.59
N ASP A 425 8.91 1.87 21.06
CA ASP A 425 7.71 1.51 21.83
C ASP A 425 7.22 0.09 21.46
N ASP A 426 7.09 -0.77 22.48
CA ASP A 426 6.70 -2.18 22.32
C ASP A 426 5.20 -2.37 22.03
N HIS A 427 4.34 -1.42 22.44
CA HIS A 427 2.92 -1.45 22.12
C HIS A 427 2.68 -1.14 20.64
N LEU A 428 3.41 -0.17 20.10
CA LEU A 428 3.44 0.13 18.67
C LEU A 428 3.90 -1.09 17.87
N TRP A 429 4.99 -1.74 18.28
CA TRP A 429 5.45 -2.98 17.65
C TRP A 429 4.36 -4.07 17.65
N THR A 430 3.80 -4.36 18.83
CA THR A 430 2.80 -5.43 18.98
C THR A 430 1.57 -5.17 18.11
N SER A 431 1.10 -3.93 18.09
CA SER A 431 -0.06 -3.53 17.29
C SER A 431 0.21 -3.65 15.79
N MET A 432 1.38 -3.18 15.32
CA MET A 432 1.78 -3.31 13.91
C MET A 432 1.97 -4.76 13.49
N LYS A 433 2.57 -5.59 14.36
CA LYS A 433 2.70 -7.03 14.14
C LYS A 433 1.33 -7.69 13.98
N ASN A 434 0.38 -7.40 14.86
CA ASN A 434 -0.97 -7.95 14.78
C ASN A 434 -1.70 -7.54 13.50
N ALA A 435 -1.56 -6.28 13.08
CA ALA A 435 -2.07 -5.81 11.80
C ALA A 435 -1.45 -6.59 10.62
N SER A 436 -0.14 -6.84 10.65
CA SER A 436 0.56 -7.58 9.58
C SER A 436 0.16 -9.05 9.50
N ILE A 437 -0.18 -9.66 10.64
CA ILE A 437 -0.70 -11.04 10.70
C ILE A 437 -2.04 -11.12 9.95
N HIS A 438 -2.93 -10.14 10.16
CA HIS A 438 -4.26 -10.07 9.54
C HIS A 438 -4.20 -9.82 8.03
N THR A 439 -3.34 -8.90 7.60
CA THR A 439 -3.23 -8.52 6.18
C THR A 439 -2.37 -9.48 5.37
N GLY A 440 -1.52 -10.28 6.03
CA GLY A 440 -0.49 -11.09 5.37
C GLY A 440 0.68 -10.30 4.79
N ASP A 441 0.64 -8.97 4.87
CA ASP A 441 1.76 -8.12 4.44
C ASP A 441 2.68 -7.85 5.63
N ARG A 442 3.60 -8.82 5.80
CA ARG A 442 4.39 -9.04 7.01
C ARG A 442 5.30 -7.85 7.35
N VAL A 443 5.53 -7.69 8.66
CA VAL A 443 6.58 -6.83 9.20
C VAL A 443 7.54 -7.65 10.06
N TRP A 444 8.78 -7.19 10.18
CA TRP A 444 9.78 -7.81 11.05
C TRP A 444 10.53 -6.78 11.87
N ARG A 445 10.64 -7.00 13.19
CA ARG A 445 11.31 -6.05 14.08
C ARG A 445 12.82 -6.20 13.98
N LEU A 446 13.49 -5.08 13.78
CA LEU A 446 14.94 -4.93 13.80
C LEU A 446 15.38 -4.09 15.00
N PRO A 447 16.63 -4.26 15.46
CA PRO A 447 17.11 -3.63 16.69
C PRO A 447 17.38 -2.13 16.54
N LEU A 448 17.03 -1.37 17.58
CA LEU A 448 17.32 0.06 17.71
C LEU A 448 18.34 0.32 18.86
N TRP A 449 19.47 -0.38 18.80
CA TRP A 449 20.49 -0.37 19.85
C TRP A 449 21.45 0.81 19.76
N ARG A 450 21.98 1.27 20.89
CA ARG A 450 22.94 2.37 20.95
C ARG A 450 24.31 2.06 20.32
N ILE A 451 24.64 0.78 20.11
CA ILE A 451 25.89 0.42 19.44
C ILE A 451 25.97 0.98 18.02
N TYR A 452 24.82 1.11 17.35
CA TYR A 452 24.73 1.67 16.01
C TYR A 452 25.00 3.19 15.97
N ASP A 453 24.88 3.90 17.11
CA ASP A 453 25.20 5.33 17.20
C ASP A 453 26.70 5.59 16.90
N GLN A 454 27.57 4.60 17.07
CA GLN A 454 29.00 4.73 16.74
C GLN A 454 29.24 4.82 15.23
N GLN A 455 28.39 4.21 14.41
CA GLN A 455 28.55 4.18 12.96
C GLN A 455 28.14 5.49 12.29
N ILE A 456 27.33 6.30 12.96
CA ILE A 456 26.82 7.59 12.46
C ILE A 456 27.60 8.78 13.03
N LYS A 457 28.71 8.51 13.74
CA LYS A 457 29.66 9.55 14.13
C LYS A 457 30.43 9.99 12.90
N PRO A 458 30.51 11.30 12.63
CA PRO A 458 31.21 11.78 11.46
C PRO A 458 32.72 11.71 11.65
N ALA A 459 33.44 11.41 10.58
CA ALA A 459 34.90 11.57 10.54
C ALA A 459 35.34 13.03 10.74
N HIS A 460 34.49 14.00 10.38
CA HIS A 460 34.77 15.43 10.51
C HIS A 460 34.39 15.93 11.91
N VAL A 461 35.34 16.54 12.63
CA VAL A 461 35.17 16.94 14.05
C VAL A 461 34.16 18.08 14.29
N SER A 462 33.79 18.83 13.25
CA SER A 462 32.89 19.99 13.35
C SER A 462 31.42 19.70 13.00
N CYS A 463 31.00 18.43 13.01
CA CYS A 463 29.60 18.07 12.82
C CYS A 463 29.15 16.99 13.80
N ASP A 464 27.84 16.87 13.99
CA ASP A 464 27.25 15.97 14.99
C ASP A 464 27.05 14.55 14.45
N LEU A 465 26.58 14.42 13.19
CA LEU A 465 26.24 13.16 12.55
C LEU A 465 26.79 13.06 11.12
N THR A 466 26.98 11.85 10.60
CA THR A 466 27.14 11.57 9.16
C THR A 466 25.89 10.89 8.61
N ASN A 467 25.50 11.23 7.38
CA ASN A 467 24.34 10.61 6.71
C ASN A 467 24.64 9.20 6.16
N ALA A 468 25.92 8.82 6.09
CA ALA A 468 26.35 7.50 5.68
C ALA A 468 26.98 6.75 6.86
N PRO A 469 26.32 5.70 7.38
CA PRO A 469 26.91 4.82 8.38
C PRO A 469 28.26 4.23 7.95
N GLU A 470 29.26 4.31 8.83
CA GLU A 470 30.58 3.72 8.65
C GLU A 470 30.64 2.25 9.13
N GLY A 471 31.58 1.45 8.61
CA GLY A 471 31.87 0.08 9.08
C GLY A 471 31.19 -1.07 8.34
N GLY A 472 30.36 -0.78 7.32
CA GLY A 472 29.89 -1.74 6.32
C GLY A 472 28.93 -2.84 6.77
N ASN A 473 28.53 -2.89 8.05
CA ASN A 473 27.64 -3.91 8.62
C ASN A 473 26.54 -3.27 9.47
N GLY A 474 25.32 -3.81 9.42
CA GLY A 474 24.20 -3.29 10.19
C GLY A 474 23.70 -1.92 9.71
N PHE A 475 23.89 -1.63 8.42
CA PHE A 475 23.63 -0.35 7.80
C PHE A 475 22.18 0.14 8.03
N SER A 476 21.22 -0.78 7.91
CA SER A 476 19.81 -0.50 8.20
C SER A 476 19.57 -0.03 9.64
N CYS A 477 20.25 -0.66 10.60
CA CYS A 477 20.11 -0.34 12.02
C CYS A 477 20.76 1.00 12.37
N ALA A 478 21.91 1.31 11.76
CA ALA A 478 22.54 2.61 11.89
C ALA A 478 21.76 3.74 11.20
N THR A 479 21.12 3.45 10.07
CA THR A 479 20.18 4.38 9.42
C THR A 479 18.99 4.71 10.33
N ALA A 480 18.39 3.69 10.97
CA ALA A 480 17.34 3.93 11.96
C ALA A 480 17.88 4.69 13.20
N ALA A 481 19.12 4.41 13.64
CA ALA A 481 19.75 5.16 14.71
C ALA A 481 19.91 6.65 14.33
N PHE A 482 20.32 6.96 13.09
CA PHE A 482 20.40 8.33 12.57
C PHE A 482 19.05 9.05 12.68
N LEU A 483 17.97 8.44 12.17
CA LEU A 483 16.63 9.04 12.20
C LEU A 483 16.16 9.35 13.63
N ARG A 484 16.53 8.50 14.59
CA ARG A 484 16.17 8.68 16.01
C ARG A 484 16.69 10.00 16.61
N HIS A 485 17.74 10.60 16.06
CA HIS A 485 18.23 11.89 16.53
C HIS A 485 17.28 13.07 16.21
N PHE A 486 16.31 12.88 15.31
CA PHE A 486 15.37 13.91 14.86
C PHE A 486 13.99 13.82 15.53
N ILE A 487 13.84 12.93 16.52
CA ILE A 487 12.59 12.65 17.23
C ILE A 487 12.83 12.53 18.73
N TYR A 488 12.85 13.67 19.42
CA TYR A 488 13.05 13.68 20.86
C TYR A 488 11.71 13.51 21.60
N HIS A 489 11.64 12.57 22.55
CA HIS A 489 10.52 12.29 23.48
C HIS A 489 9.23 11.65 22.95
N TYR A 490 9.10 11.39 21.65
CA TYR A 490 7.88 10.78 21.10
C TYR A 490 8.00 9.26 20.93
N LYS A 491 6.85 8.58 21.04
CA LYS A 491 6.69 7.22 20.56
C LYS A 491 6.89 7.21 19.05
N TRP A 492 7.72 6.31 18.56
CA TRP A 492 8.16 6.34 17.19
C TRP A 492 8.35 4.95 16.60
N MET A 493 7.93 4.81 15.34
CA MET A 493 8.20 3.67 14.49
C MET A 493 8.73 4.13 13.12
N HIS A 494 9.87 3.58 12.71
CA HIS A 494 10.38 3.65 11.36
C HIS A 494 10.14 2.32 10.64
N MET A 495 9.65 2.40 9.40
CA MET A 495 9.43 1.27 8.51
C MET A 495 10.31 1.40 7.26
N ASP A 496 11.29 0.51 7.11
CA ASP A 496 12.08 0.43 5.89
C ASP A 496 11.44 -0.58 4.93
N SER A 497 10.87 -0.02 3.86
CA SER A 497 10.10 -0.73 2.84
C SER A 497 10.91 -1.05 1.57
N TYR A 498 12.22 -0.79 1.56
CA TYR A 498 13.06 -1.00 0.37
C TYR A 498 13.01 -2.44 -0.14
N GLY A 499 13.06 -3.43 0.77
CA GLY A 499 13.00 -4.85 0.42
C GLY A 499 11.70 -5.27 -0.27
N VAL A 500 10.58 -4.65 0.11
CA VAL A 500 9.25 -4.97 -0.42
C VAL A 500 8.78 -4.03 -1.53
N MET A 501 9.61 -3.08 -1.99
CA MET A 501 9.22 -2.07 -2.99
C MET A 501 8.75 -2.71 -4.31
N LEU A 502 9.43 -3.76 -4.75
CA LEU A 502 9.18 -4.47 -6.00
C LEU A 502 8.54 -5.84 -5.73
N GLU A 503 7.71 -6.30 -6.65
CA GLU A 503 7.16 -7.66 -6.74
C GLU A 503 7.58 -8.27 -8.08
N HIS A 504 8.00 -9.53 -8.07
CA HIS A 504 8.44 -10.26 -9.27
C HIS A 504 7.33 -11.06 -9.96
N GLY A 505 6.12 -11.06 -9.39
CA GLY A 505 4.96 -11.81 -9.86
C GLY A 505 4.85 -13.20 -9.24
N GLU A 506 5.58 -13.46 -8.16
CA GLU A 506 5.55 -14.72 -7.42
C GLU A 506 4.27 -14.83 -6.58
N THR A 507 3.80 -13.70 -6.03
CA THR A 507 2.56 -13.63 -5.27
C THR A 507 1.34 -13.72 -6.20
N PRO A 508 0.44 -14.73 -6.06
CA PRO A 508 -0.67 -14.91 -6.99
C PRO A 508 -1.70 -13.77 -7.03
N TYR A 509 -1.69 -12.87 -6.05
CA TYR A 509 -2.55 -11.68 -6.06
C TYR A 509 -1.79 -10.38 -6.34
N LEU A 510 -0.50 -10.42 -6.69
CA LEU A 510 0.25 -9.24 -7.14
C LEU A 510 1.01 -9.57 -8.44
N ARG A 511 0.74 -8.80 -9.50
CA ARG A 511 1.53 -8.87 -10.74
C ARG A 511 2.89 -8.22 -10.55
N ALA A 512 3.87 -8.67 -11.34
CA ALA A 512 5.21 -8.08 -11.36
C ALA A 512 5.16 -6.56 -11.59
N GLY A 513 5.98 -5.82 -10.84
CA GLY A 513 5.99 -4.37 -10.79
C GLY A 513 6.10 -3.85 -9.37
N MET A 514 5.81 -2.56 -9.17
CA MET A 514 5.77 -1.96 -7.84
C MET A 514 4.65 -2.59 -7.00
N SER A 515 4.98 -2.89 -5.74
CA SER A 515 4.11 -3.69 -4.87
C SER A 515 3.08 -2.85 -4.12
N GLY A 516 3.39 -1.57 -3.84
CA GLY A 516 2.61 -0.69 -2.96
C GLY A 516 2.56 -1.16 -1.49
N ARG A 517 3.44 -2.08 -1.09
CA ARG A 517 3.51 -2.63 0.26
C ARG A 517 4.25 -1.65 1.20
N PRO A 518 3.90 -1.56 2.49
CA PRO A 518 2.89 -2.34 3.22
C PRO A 518 1.57 -1.59 3.47
N THR A 519 0.97 -0.99 2.43
CA THR A 519 -0.23 -0.12 2.58
C THR A 519 -1.37 -0.76 3.37
N ARG A 520 -1.72 -2.03 3.08
CA ARG A 520 -2.84 -2.69 3.77
C ARG A 520 -2.57 -2.85 5.27
N THR A 521 -1.34 -3.18 5.64
CA THR A 521 -0.92 -3.30 7.05
C THR A 521 -1.01 -1.96 7.77
N LEU A 522 -0.62 -0.87 7.12
CA LEU A 522 -0.73 0.45 7.73
C LEU A 522 -2.19 0.88 7.94
N VAL A 523 -3.06 0.60 6.97
CA VAL A 523 -4.50 0.83 7.08
C VAL A 523 -5.11 0.01 8.22
N GLU A 524 -4.77 -1.28 8.29
CA GLU A 524 -5.26 -2.18 9.34
C GLU A 524 -4.75 -1.78 10.73
N PHE A 525 -3.47 -1.41 10.84
CA PHE A 525 -2.89 -0.91 12.08
C PHE A 525 -3.65 0.30 12.61
N LEU A 526 -3.93 1.28 11.75
CA LEU A 526 -4.71 2.45 12.12
C LEU A 526 -6.15 2.07 12.52
N ALA A 527 -6.82 1.20 11.77
CA ALA A 527 -8.15 0.72 12.08
C ALA A 527 -8.22 0.06 13.47
N GLN A 528 -7.29 -0.84 13.77
CA GLN A 528 -7.22 -1.55 15.05
C GLN A 528 -6.99 -0.58 16.23
N ILE A 529 -6.13 0.43 16.09
CA ILE A 529 -5.85 1.38 17.17
C ILE A 529 -6.89 2.50 17.30
N SER A 530 -7.72 2.76 16.28
CA SER A 530 -8.90 3.64 16.45
C SER A 530 -9.95 3.04 17.36
N CYS A 531 -9.97 1.71 17.49
CA CYS A 531 -10.92 1.04 18.36
C CYS A 531 -10.61 1.35 19.81
N ARG A 532 -11.42 2.22 20.41
CA ARG A 532 -11.47 2.33 21.87
C ARG A 532 -11.97 0.99 22.40
N PRO A 533 -11.36 0.42 23.46
CA PRO A 533 -11.96 -0.73 24.12
C PRO A 533 -13.33 -0.28 24.63
N THR A 534 -14.39 -0.73 23.97
CA THR A 534 -15.72 -0.70 24.59
C THR A 534 -15.65 -1.73 25.69
N HIS A 535 -15.84 -1.28 26.94
CA HIS A 535 -15.81 -2.16 28.12
C HIS A 535 -16.87 -3.27 28.08
N ASP A 536 -17.79 -3.22 27.10
CA ASP A 536 -18.75 -4.26 26.81
C ASP A 536 -18.77 -4.51 25.30
N ILE A 537 -18.47 -5.74 24.90
CA ILE A 537 -18.96 -6.51 23.72
C ILE A 537 -17.88 -7.56 23.42
N LYS A 538 -18.19 -8.82 23.74
CA LYS A 538 -17.45 -9.98 23.22
C LYS A 538 -17.64 -10.02 21.69
N GLY A 539 -16.59 -9.74 20.93
CA GLY A 539 -16.50 -10.06 19.50
C GLY A 539 -16.99 -9.02 18.50
N GLY A 540 -16.89 -7.71 18.77
CA GLY A 540 -17.35 -6.66 17.85
C GLY A 540 -16.25 -6.04 16.99
N VAL A 541 -16.45 -6.03 15.66
CA VAL A 541 -15.72 -5.19 14.71
C VAL A 541 -16.10 -3.72 14.95
N CYS A 542 -15.12 -2.82 14.86
CA CYS A 542 -15.29 -1.37 15.05
C CYS A 542 -16.23 -0.75 14.02
N PHE A 543 -17.22 0.03 14.46
CA PHE A 543 -17.93 0.98 13.58
C PHE A 543 -18.21 2.33 14.25
N PRO A 544 -18.18 3.43 13.46
CA PRO A 544 -18.86 4.67 13.82
C PRO A 544 -20.39 4.45 13.89
N PRO A 545 -21.11 5.13 14.80
CA PRO A 545 -22.57 4.99 14.97
C PRO A 545 -23.41 5.27 13.72
N GLU A 546 -22.86 6.00 12.75
CA GLU A 546 -23.60 6.47 11.56
C GLU A 546 -23.68 5.44 10.43
N ILE A 547 -22.72 4.50 10.33
CA ILE A 547 -22.75 3.44 9.31
C ILE A 547 -23.74 2.34 9.72
N ALA A 548 -23.84 2.04 11.02
CA ALA A 548 -24.84 1.12 11.56
C ALA A 548 -26.28 1.62 11.38
N ARG A 549 -26.51 2.94 11.43
CA ARG A 549 -27.84 3.52 11.21
C ARG A 549 -28.31 3.44 9.75
N ALA A 550 -27.40 3.54 8.79
CA ALA A 550 -27.75 3.38 7.37
C ALA A 550 -28.27 1.95 7.08
N THR A 551 -27.79 0.94 7.80
CA THR A 551 -28.25 -0.45 7.67
C THR A 551 -29.56 -0.76 8.40
N GLU A 552 -29.88 -0.01 9.48
CA GLU A 552 -31.15 -0.17 10.21
C GLU A 552 -32.34 0.52 9.52
N ASP A 553 -32.10 1.65 8.82
CA ASP A 553 -33.18 2.36 8.12
C ASP A 553 -33.62 1.66 6.81
N GLU A 554 -32.76 0.85 6.20
CA GLU A 554 -33.14 0.03 5.02
C GLU A 554 -33.88 -1.27 5.41
N THR A 555 -33.69 -1.79 6.62
CA THR A 555 -34.40 -2.97 7.11
C THR A 555 -35.81 -2.66 7.64
N LYS A 556 -36.11 -1.40 7.97
CA LYS A 556 -37.47 -0.94 8.33
C LYS A 556 -38.34 -0.48 7.16
N LYS A 557 -37.80 -0.51 5.93
CA LYS A 557 -38.50 -0.10 4.69
C LYS A 557 -38.67 -1.21 3.64
N LYS A 558 -38.58 -2.48 4.06
CA LYS A 558 -39.01 -3.62 3.25
C LYS A 558 -40.18 -4.35 3.88
#